data_AF-A0A6L3ZZK6-F1
#
_entry.id   AF-A0A6L3ZZK6-F1
#
_cell.length_a   1.000
_cell.length_b   1.000
_cell.length_c   1.000
_cell.angle_alpha   90.00
_cell.angle_beta   90.00
_cell.angle_gamma   90.00
#
_symmetry.space_group_name_H-M   'P 1'
#
loop_
_entity.id
_entity.type
_entity.pdbx_description
1 polymer ?
#
loop_
_entity_poly.entity_id
_entity_poly.type
_entity_poly.pdbx_seq_one_letter_code
_entity_poly.pdbx_strand_id
1 'polypeptide(L)'
;MLQEEQFWNRALGGILALLFGLVLIAILLGMVQDQCLIGVGLSGIIGGLAFMVFRSDQLIAIYENYQGFQNLQRKNLEKALDHFNEAIECHPQLAMLYSNRAIVYNQQGKPDLALADCNKAIEFNPNLVEG
;
A
#
# COMPACT_ATOMS: atom_id res chain seq x y z
N MET A 1 -5.21 35.20 12.32
CA MET A 1 -4.88 33.77 12.14
C MET A 1 -5.28 33.26 10.75
N LEU A 2 -6.55 33.22 10.36
CA LEU A 2 -6.97 32.66 9.05
C LEU A 2 -6.45 33.40 7.80
N GLN A 3 -6.12 34.69 7.90
CA GLN A 3 -5.57 35.46 6.77
C GLN A 3 -4.09 35.15 6.48
N GLU A 4 -3.34 34.68 7.48
CA GLU A 4 -1.91 34.38 7.37
C GLU A 4 -1.68 33.03 6.69
N GLU A 5 -2.44 32.00 7.08
CA GLU A 5 -2.42 30.70 6.40
C GLU A 5 -2.84 30.79 4.92
N GLN A 6 -3.85 31.61 4.61
CA GLN A 6 -4.26 31.84 3.22
C GLN A 6 -3.17 32.55 2.39
N PHE A 7 -2.41 33.44 3.01
CA PHE A 7 -1.26 34.10 2.38
C PHE A 7 -0.15 33.08 2.10
N TRP A 8 0.20 32.24 3.07
CA TRP A 8 1.20 31.18 2.89
C TRP A 8 0.78 30.17 1.83
N ASN A 9 -0.49 29.75 1.77
CA ASN A 9 -0.96 28.79 0.76
C ASN A 9 -0.90 29.36 -0.67
N ARG A 10 -1.21 30.66 -0.85
CA ARG A 10 -1.08 31.34 -2.15
C ARG A 10 0.38 31.55 -2.53
N ALA A 11 1.22 31.91 -1.57
CA ALA A 11 2.66 32.08 -1.78
C ALA A 11 3.34 30.75 -2.11
N LEU A 12 3.01 29.66 -1.40
CA LEU A 12 3.53 28.32 -1.65
C LEU A 12 3.13 27.81 -3.04
N GLY A 13 1.87 28.03 -3.43
CA GLY A 13 1.38 27.67 -4.77
C GLY A 13 2.13 28.40 -5.88
N GLY A 14 2.43 29.69 -5.69
CA GLY A 14 3.25 30.47 -6.63
C GLY A 14 4.69 29.95 -6.74
N ILE A 15 5.31 29.61 -5.61
CA ILE A 15 6.68 29.06 -5.58
C ILE A 15 6.73 27.68 -6.26
N LEU A 16 5.77 26.79 -5.99
CA LEU A 16 5.66 25.49 -6.64
C LEU A 16 5.48 25.59 -8.16
N ALA A 17 4.64 26.52 -8.62
CA ALA A 17 4.44 26.75 -10.04
C ALA A 17 5.71 27.28 -10.75
N LEU A 18 6.46 28.17 -10.09
CA LEU A 18 7.74 28.67 -10.59
C LEU A 18 8.80 27.56 -10.66
N LEU A 19 8.89 26.71 -9.63
CA LEU A 19 9.83 25.58 -9.62
C LEU A 19 9.49 24.57 -10.73
N PHE A 20 8.22 24.24 -10.93
CA PHE A 20 7.80 23.34 -12.00
C PHE A 20 8.09 23.92 -13.39
N GLY A 21 7.85 25.22 -13.59
CA GLY A 21 8.18 25.93 -14.82
C GLY A 21 9.68 25.95 -15.12
N LEU A 22 10.52 26.21 -14.11
CA LEU A 22 11.98 26.20 -14.26
C LEU A 22 12.51 24.80 -14.62
N VAL A 23 11.94 23.73 -14.06
CA VAL A 23 12.27 22.34 -14.39
C VAL A 23 11.90 22.02 -15.85
N LEU A 24 10.71 22.43 -16.30
CA LEU A 24 10.28 22.28 -17.69
C LEU A 24 11.19 23.04 -18.67
N ILE A 25 11.57 24.27 -18.33
CA ILE A 25 12.49 25.09 -19.15
C ILE A 25 13.88 24.44 -19.22
N ALA A 26 14.40 23.88 -18.13
CA ALA A 26 15.68 23.18 -18.12
C ALA A 26 15.67 21.91 -19.01
N ILE A 27 14.55 21.19 -19.05
CA ILE A 27 14.34 20.03 -19.93
C ILE A 27 14.28 20.48 -21.40
N LEU A 28 13.57 21.56 -21.71
CA LEU A 28 13.44 22.09 -23.08
C LEU A 28 14.74 22.70 -23.62
N LEU A 29 15.57 23.31 -22.75
CA LEU A 29 16.87 23.85 -23.11
C LEU A 29 17.97 22.78 -23.22
N GLY A 30 17.64 21.50 -23.04
CA GLY A 30 18.60 20.40 -23.19
C GLY A 30 19.74 20.41 -22.16
N MET A 31 19.66 21.23 -21.11
CA MET A 31 20.69 21.30 -20.06
C MET A 31 20.71 20.06 -19.15
N VAL A 32 19.77 19.13 -19.36
CA VAL A 32 19.69 17.82 -18.68
C VAL A 32 20.25 16.72 -19.60
N GLN A 33 21.43 16.95 -20.20
CA GLN A 33 22.13 15.91 -20.96
C GLN A 33 23.08 15.06 -20.10
N ASP A 34 23.40 15.48 -18.88
CA ASP A 34 24.07 14.64 -17.88
C ASP A 34 23.05 14.14 -16.84
N GLN A 35 22.37 13.04 -17.14
CA GLN A 35 21.50 12.32 -16.22
C GLN A 35 22.23 11.69 -15.01
N CYS A 36 23.46 12.12 -14.67
CA CYS A 36 24.26 11.44 -13.66
C CYS A 36 24.37 12.19 -12.32
N LEU A 37 24.53 13.53 -12.29
CA LEU A 37 25.03 14.17 -11.06
C LEU A 37 23.96 14.69 -10.08
N ILE A 38 22.74 14.97 -10.54
CA ILE A 38 21.60 15.30 -9.65
C ILE A 38 20.71 14.06 -9.43
N GLY A 39 20.87 13.04 -10.27
CA GLY A 39 20.04 11.84 -10.36
C GLY A 39 20.49 10.63 -9.54
N VAL A 40 21.53 10.71 -8.71
CA VAL A 40 21.95 9.61 -7.80
C VAL A 40 21.68 9.91 -6.32
N GLY A 41 21.68 11.19 -5.92
CA GLY A 41 21.41 11.59 -4.54
C GLY A 41 19.92 11.62 -4.21
N LEU A 42 19.14 12.38 -5.00
CA LEU A 42 17.70 12.52 -4.76
C LEU A 42 16.90 11.29 -5.21
N SER A 43 17.33 10.57 -6.24
CA SER A 43 16.70 9.30 -6.62
C SER A 43 16.97 8.19 -5.61
N GLY A 44 18.13 8.20 -4.95
CA GLY A 44 18.44 7.29 -3.85
C GLY A 44 17.64 7.61 -2.60
N ILE A 45 17.42 8.89 -2.30
CA ILE A 45 16.56 9.33 -1.18
C ILE A 45 15.09 9.07 -1.51
N ILE A 46 14.59 9.46 -2.68
CA ILE A 46 13.20 9.18 -3.12
C ILE A 46 13.00 7.67 -3.24
N GLY A 47 13.96 6.93 -3.78
CA GLY A 47 13.91 5.46 -3.87
C GLY A 47 14.00 4.79 -2.51
N GLY A 48 14.81 5.30 -1.59
CA GLY A 48 14.91 4.83 -0.21
C GLY A 48 13.66 5.16 0.61
N LEU A 49 13.09 6.36 0.46
CA LEU A 49 11.83 6.76 1.08
C LEU A 49 10.64 6.04 0.45
N ALA A 50 10.60 5.86 -0.87
CA ALA A 50 9.59 5.06 -1.54
C ALA A 50 9.71 3.58 -1.13
N PHE A 51 10.91 3.05 -0.95
CA PHE A 51 11.13 1.70 -0.41
C PHE A 51 10.71 1.59 1.07
N MET A 52 10.90 2.64 1.88
CA MET A 52 10.41 2.71 3.26
C MET A 52 8.88 2.82 3.33
N VAL A 53 8.26 3.64 2.48
CA VAL A 53 6.79 3.77 2.37
C VAL A 53 6.19 2.46 1.85
N PHE A 54 6.77 1.85 0.82
CA PHE A 54 6.34 0.54 0.31
C PHE A 54 6.49 -0.58 1.36
N ARG A 55 7.54 -0.56 2.19
CA ARG A 55 7.66 -1.49 3.33
C ARG A 55 6.63 -1.25 4.43
N SER A 56 6.09 -0.03 4.56
CA SER A 56 5.08 0.27 5.56
C SER A 56 3.74 -0.42 5.25
N ASP A 57 3.42 -0.60 3.97
CA ASP A 57 2.19 -1.28 3.52
C ASP A 57 2.15 -2.75 3.97
N GLN A 58 3.31 -3.43 3.97
CA GLN A 58 3.41 -4.80 4.46
C GLN A 58 3.18 -4.90 5.97
N LEU A 59 3.64 -3.92 6.75
CA LEU A 59 3.43 -3.89 8.20
C LEU A 59 1.95 -3.66 8.53
N ILE A 60 1.27 -2.79 7.78
CA ILE A 60 -0.17 -2.55 7.92
C ILE A 60 -0.94 -3.84 7.64
N ALA A 61 -0.63 -4.56 6.56
CA ALA A 61 -1.28 -5.83 6.25
C ALA A 61 -1.12 -6.89 7.34
N ILE A 62 0.06 -6.99 7.95
CA ILE A 62 0.31 -7.93 9.06
C ILE A 62 -0.50 -7.53 10.31
N TYR A 63 -0.58 -6.24 10.60
CA TYR A 63 -1.37 -5.73 11.73
C TYR A 63 -2.86 -6.02 11.55
N GLU A 64 -3.43 -5.72 10.38
CA GLU A 64 -4.83 -5.98 10.08
C GLU A 64 -5.14 -7.48 10.09
N ASN A 65 -4.24 -8.31 9.56
CA ASN A 65 -4.37 -9.77 9.67
C ASN A 65 -4.45 -10.26 11.13
N TYR A 66 -3.63 -9.67 12.02
CA TYR A 66 -3.67 -9.99 13.44
C TYR A 66 -4.99 -9.56 14.11
N GLN A 67 -5.53 -8.38 13.74
CA GLN A 67 -6.84 -7.93 14.22
C GLN A 67 -7.99 -8.79 13.69
N GLY A 68 -7.92 -9.18 12.41
CA GLY A 68 -8.86 -10.12 11.79
C GLY A 68 -8.89 -11.45 12.55
N PHE A 69 -7.71 -12.01 12.86
CA PHE A 69 -7.60 -13.25 13.62
C PHE A 69 -8.13 -13.14 15.06
N GLN A 70 -7.89 -12.02 15.75
CA GLN A 70 -8.47 -11.78 17.07
C GLN A 70 -10.00 -11.70 17.02
N ASN A 71 -10.57 -11.02 16.01
CA ASN A 71 -12.01 -10.94 15.84
C ASN A 71 -12.62 -12.30 15.48
N LEU A 72 -11.92 -13.11 14.70
CA LEU A 72 -12.29 -14.50 14.41
C LEU A 72 -12.41 -15.33 15.69
N GLN A 73 -11.43 -15.23 16.60
CA GLN A 73 -11.49 -15.91 17.91
C GLN A 73 -12.65 -15.41 18.77
N ARG A 74 -12.98 -14.12 18.68
CA ARG A 74 -14.13 -13.52 19.35
C ARG A 74 -15.47 -13.83 18.68
N LYS A 75 -15.48 -14.61 17.58
CA LYS A 75 -16.64 -14.92 16.73
C LYS A 75 -17.29 -13.69 16.06
N ASN A 76 -16.58 -12.57 16.00
CA ASN A 76 -17.01 -11.38 15.27
C ASN A 76 -16.64 -11.51 13.79
N LEU A 77 -17.37 -12.37 13.06
CA LEU A 77 -17.02 -12.75 11.70
C LEU A 77 -17.04 -11.58 10.70
N GLU A 78 -17.97 -10.64 10.86
CA GLU A 78 -18.07 -9.45 10.00
C GLU A 78 -16.83 -8.56 10.14
N LYS A 79 -16.46 -8.20 11.37
CA LYS A 79 -15.25 -7.42 11.63
C LYS A 79 -13.97 -8.14 11.20
N ALA A 80 -13.93 -9.47 11.37
CA ALA A 80 -12.79 -10.25 10.91
C ALA A 80 -12.64 -10.16 9.39
N LEU A 81 -13.75 -10.21 8.64
CA LEU A 81 -13.75 -10.02 7.20
C LEU A 81 -13.27 -8.62 6.79
N ASP A 82 -13.73 -7.58 7.46
CA ASP A 82 -13.31 -6.20 7.17
C ASP A 82 -11.79 -6.05 7.29
N HIS A 83 -11.22 -6.51 8.41
CA HIS A 83 -9.77 -6.49 8.63
C HIS A 83 -9.00 -7.33 7.59
N PHE A 84 -9.52 -8.51 7.21
CA PHE A 84 -8.85 -9.31 6.16
C PHE A 84 -8.96 -8.67 4.78
N ASN A 85 -10.05 -7.96 4.47
CA ASN A 85 -10.19 -7.22 3.23
C ASN A 85 -9.20 -6.06 3.17
N GLU A 86 -9.10 -5.26 4.23
CA GLU A 86 -8.10 -4.18 4.34
C GLU A 86 -6.68 -4.72 4.21
N ALA A 87 -6.35 -5.84 4.89
CA ALA A 87 -5.04 -6.47 4.76
C ALA A 87 -4.72 -6.88 3.30
N ILE A 88 -5.72 -7.40 2.58
CA ILE A 88 -5.58 -7.81 1.17
C ILE A 88 -5.42 -6.59 0.25
N GLU A 89 -6.13 -5.49 0.51
CA GLU A 89 -5.97 -4.24 -0.22
C GLU A 89 -4.55 -3.68 -0.06
N CYS A 90 -3.98 -3.77 1.14
CA CYS A 90 -2.61 -3.35 1.40
C CYS A 90 -1.58 -4.29 0.76
N HIS A 91 -1.79 -5.62 0.82
CA HIS A 91 -0.81 -6.60 0.33
C HIS A 91 -1.47 -7.80 -0.37
N PRO A 92 -1.90 -7.64 -1.63
CA PRO A 92 -2.76 -8.61 -2.31
C PRO A 92 -2.07 -9.92 -2.70
N GLN A 93 -0.76 -10.03 -2.56
CA GLN A 93 0.02 -11.23 -2.91
C GLN A 93 0.28 -12.14 -1.70
N LEU A 94 -0.20 -11.78 -0.51
CA LEU A 94 0.07 -12.54 0.70
C LEU A 94 -0.96 -13.69 0.86
N ALA A 95 -0.56 -14.91 0.48
CA ALA A 95 -1.40 -16.11 0.50
C ALA A 95 -2.10 -16.39 1.85
N MET A 96 -1.43 -16.07 2.96
CA MET A 96 -1.98 -16.25 4.31
C MET A 96 -3.29 -15.45 4.53
N LEU A 97 -3.44 -14.28 3.92
CA LEU A 97 -4.62 -13.43 4.11
C LEU A 97 -5.87 -14.06 3.50
N TYR A 98 -5.74 -14.59 2.28
CA TYR A 98 -6.83 -15.32 1.63
C TYR A 98 -7.20 -16.59 2.39
N SER A 99 -6.20 -17.30 2.93
CA SER A 99 -6.44 -18.49 3.75
C SER A 99 -7.22 -18.15 5.02
N ASN A 100 -6.84 -17.06 5.70
CA ASN A 100 -7.53 -16.60 6.90
C ASN A 100 -8.96 -16.12 6.58
N ARG A 101 -9.16 -15.41 5.47
CA ARG A 101 -10.50 -14.99 5.01
C ARG A 101 -11.37 -16.18 4.62
N ALA A 102 -10.80 -17.22 4.00
CA ALA A 102 -11.49 -18.47 3.68
C ALA A 102 -12.01 -19.18 4.94
N ILE A 103 -11.26 -19.15 6.04
CA ILE A 103 -11.74 -19.66 7.34
C ILE A 103 -12.99 -18.90 7.79
N VAL A 104 -13.01 -17.57 7.64
CA VAL A 104 -14.19 -16.76 8.00
C VAL A 104 -15.38 -17.13 7.13
N TYR A 105 -15.20 -17.24 5.80
CA TYR A 105 -16.29 -17.62 4.89
C TYR A 105 -16.83 -19.02 5.18
N ASN A 106 -15.96 -19.97 5.56
CA ASN A 106 -16.39 -21.30 5.98
C ASN A 106 -17.26 -21.24 7.25
N GLN A 107 -16.86 -20.43 8.23
CA GLN A 107 -17.66 -20.21 9.45
C GLN A 107 -18.98 -19.47 9.19
N GLN A 108 -19.05 -18.66 8.13
CA GLN A 108 -20.30 -18.03 7.67
C GLN A 108 -21.19 -18.96 6.83
N GLY A 109 -20.77 -20.19 6.53
CA GLY A 109 -21.51 -21.10 5.66
C GLY A 109 -21.46 -20.71 4.18
N LYS A 110 -20.40 -20.03 3.73
CA LYS A 110 -20.17 -19.61 2.33
C LYS A 110 -18.98 -20.38 1.72
N PRO A 111 -19.10 -21.71 1.51
CA PRO A 111 -17.98 -22.54 1.06
C PRO A 111 -17.48 -22.18 -0.34
N ASP A 112 -18.34 -21.69 -1.24
CA ASP A 112 -17.93 -21.30 -2.59
C ASP A 112 -16.93 -20.14 -2.58
N LEU A 113 -17.17 -19.15 -1.70
CA LEU A 113 -16.26 -18.02 -1.51
C LEU A 113 -14.96 -18.46 -0.82
N ALA A 114 -15.06 -19.36 0.16
CA ALA A 114 -13.89 -19.92 0.82
C ALA A 114 -12.99 -20.68 -0.17
N LEU A 115 -13.59 -21.48 -1.06
CA LEU A 115 -12.86 -22.22 -2.09
C LEU A 115 -12.17 -21.28 -3.09
N ALA A 116 -12.85 -20.20 -3.50
CA ALA A 116 -12.25 -19.18 -4.36
C ALA A 116 -11.02 -18.52 -3.70
N ASP A 117 -11.09 -18.21 -2.40
CA ASP A 117 -9.96 -17.65 -1.66
C ASP A 117 -8.83 -18.66 -1.45
N CYS A 118 -9.15 -19.92 -1.16
CA CYS A 118 -8.15 -20.99 -1.09
C CYS A 118 -7.41 -21.14 -2.42
N ASN A 119 -8.12 -21.11 -3.55
CA ASN A 119 -7.50 -21.19 -4.88
C ASN A 119 -6.53 -20.02 -5.11
N LYS A 120 -6.91 -18.79 -4.73
CA LYS A 120 -6.01 -17.63 -4.78
C LYS A 120 -4.80 -17.79 -3.86
N ALA A 121 -4.99 -18.33 -2.66
CA ALA A 121 -3.89 -18.57 -1.73
C ALA A 121 -2.86 -19.54 -2.34
N ILE A 122 -3.33 -20.59 -3.01
CA ILE A 122 -2.49 -21.58 -3.71
C ILE A 122 -1.79 -20.96 -4.92
N GLU A 123 -2.46 -20.08 -5.67
CA GLU A 123 -1.85 -19.35 -6.79
C GLU A 123 -0.66 -18.51 -6.33
N PHE A 124 -0.78 -17.83 -5.18
CA PHE A 124 0.30 -17.01 -4.63
C PHE A 124 1.38 -17.82 -3.90
N ASN A 125 1.00 -18.90 -3.22
CA ASN A 125 1.93 -19.80 -2.54
C ASN A 125 1.49 -21.26 -2.69
N PRO A 126 2.01 -21.97 -3.71
CA PRO A 126 1.67 -23.37 -3.96
C PRO A 126 2.02 -24.31 -2.80
N ASN A 127 3.03 -23.96 -2.00
CA ASN A 127 3.51 -24.79 -0.89
C ASN A 127 2.58 -24.75 0.34
N LEU A 128 1.50 -23.96 0.31
CA LEU A 128 0.56 -23.85 1.42
C LEU A 128 -0.23 -25.15 1.69
N VAL A 129 -0.29 -26.06 0.71
CA VAL A 129 -1.12 -27.29 0.74
C VAL A 129 -0.28 -28.55 1.06
N GLU A 130 1.05 -28.46 1.10
CA GLU A 130 1.93 -29.64 1.25
C GLU A 130 2.05 -30.16 2.70
N GLY A 131 1.09 -29.85 3.60
CA GLY A 131 1.13 -30.21 5.03
C GLY A 131 0.10 -31.25 5.45
#